data_AF-A0A3N7D0U5-F1
#
_entry.id   AF-A0A3N7D0U5-F1
#
_cell.length_a   1.000
_cell.length_b   1.000
_cell.length_c   1.000
_cell.angle_alpha   90.00
_cell.angle_beta   90.00
_cell.angle_gamma   90.00
#
_symmetry.space_group_name_H-M   'P 1'
#
loop_
_entity.id
_entity.type
_entity.pdbx_description
1 polymer ?
#
loop_
_entity_poly.entity_id
_entity_poly.type
_entity_poly.pdbx_seq_one_letter_code
_entity_poly.pdbx_strand_id
1 'polypeptide(L)'
;MKKYIALSLIILTLGCSSEQTDQVLLEKDRLSLVKSLTSDKIIVWKFGKIGLRSAGVQDTTMPQYQQHLKELQSVSGNLSKMSAGQKDIPVTDMILMYRDYRRIKNFIIETDEDIFPPVLDGVTAVYGSPGEKQSFMQNIAKRSEADKVYQQNLEHAVLSVLVLATRDLGAEVSLYECSKTQPDKLPDSEMKTLLQYVRGFLFFSNKFYYLSEDEISSNIKWLEKNKDVDLPYTRAFFNWGKLNNEQTHTAFHGLNHLFRGFDRLMMERAVDEERALDDFESFLADAHKLGIQNEAVWSIESFVYIKRGKNEQAIASLGKLKTSALLSDTEKASVQESINYLKAREPDAKLNGVYDKFFISKIATRYVMATLAKVDWEKLLKEHKVSHAEEILATIAQFKAISAGMQKMTSTETIADQGKSLKEKGGKILDKVTDFIK
;
A
#
# COMPACT_ATOMS: atom_id res chain seq x y z
N MET A 1 17.34 3.44 24.81
CA MET A 1 18.51 2.53 24.91
C MET A 1 18.38 1.48 26.03
N LYS A 2 18.12 1.84 27.30
CA LYS A 2 18.03 0.84 28.40
C LYS A 2 16.89 -0.19 28.28
N LYS A 3 15.76 0.14 27.64
CA LYS A 3 14.65 -0.81 27.38
C LYS A 3 14.98 -1.87 26.32
N TYR A 4 15.92 -1.59 25.41
CA TYR A 4 16.28 -2.50 24.31
C TYR A 4 17.33 -3.55 24.73
N ILE A 5 18.12 -3.25 25.77
CA ILE A 5 19.11 -4.18 26.35
C ILE A 5 18.41 -5.28 27.15
N ALA A 6 17.28 -4.97 27.79
CA ALA A 6 16.48 -5.98 28.52
C ALA A 6 15.81 -6.99 27.56
N LEU A 7 15.43 -6.55 26.35
CA LEU A 7 14.79 -7.42 25.35
C LEU A 7 15.79 -8.33 24.63
N SER A 8 17.03 -7.86 24.40
CA SER A 8 18.10 -8.70 23.83
C SER A 8 18.54 -9.84 24.76
N LEU A 9 18.35 -9.68 26.07
CA LEU A 9 18.64 -10.72 27.07
C LEU A 9 17.59 -11.85 27.10
N ILE A 10 16.34 -11.59 26.69
CA ILE A 10 15.29 -12.61 26.56
C ILE A 10 15.53 -13.50 25.32
N ILE A 11 16.12 -12.93 24.27
CA ILE A 11 16.45 -13.66 23.03
C ILE A 11 17.59 -14.67 23.25
N LEU A 12 18.49 -14.42 24.21
CA LEU A 12 19.62 -15.30 24.51
C LEU A 12 19.26 -16.54 25.36
N THR A 13 18.07 -16.58 25.99
CA THR A 13 17.61 -17.73 26.78
C THR A 13 16.67 -18.67 26.02
N LEU A 14 16.33 -18.38 24.76
CA LEU A 14 15.50 -19.23 23.89
C LEU A 14 16.34 -20.06 22.90
N GLY A 15 17.60 -20.31 23.22
CA GLY A 15 18.50 -21.21 22.49
C GLY A 15 18.17 -22.70 22.59
N CYS A 16 16.88 -23.06 22.68
CA CYS A 16 16.39 -24.41 22.46
C CYS A 16 15.60 -24.44 21.15
N SER A 17 15.85 -25.46 20.33
CA SER A 17 15.35 -25.67 18.97
C SER A 17 13.83 -25.92 18.87
N SER A 18 13.00 -25.11 19.51
CA SER A 18 11.55 -25.13 19.34
C SER A 18 11.16 -24.28 18.14
N GLU A 19 10.19 -24.77 17.36
CA GLU A 19 9.54 -24.02 16.29
C GLU A 19 9.08 -22.64 16.80
N GLN A 20 9.36 -21.58 16.04
CA GLN A 20 9.00 -20.22 16.45
C GLN A 20 7.47 -20.06 16.47
N THR A 21 6.94 -19.43 17.51
CA THR A 21 5.50 -19.18 17.65
C THR A 21 5.04 -18.06 16.71
N ASP A 22 3.75 -18.05 16.36
CA ASP A 22 3.12 -17.03 15.50
C ASP A 22 3.42 -15.61 16.00
N GLN A 23 3.37 -15.40 17.33
CA GLN A 23 3.62 -14.11 17.95
C GLN A 23 5.07 -13.61 17.78
N VAL A 24 6.05 -14.52 17.85
CA VAL A 24 7.47 -14.15 17.67
C VAL A 24 7.74 -13.74 16.23
N LEU A 25 7.17 -14.46 15.28
CA LEU A 25 7.31 -14.21 13.84
C LEU A 25 6.59 -12.92 13.42
N LEU A 26 5.40 -12.67 13.96
CA LEU A 26 4.67 -11.40 13.78
C LEU A 26 5.48 -10.20 14.30
N GLU A 27 6.11 -10.32 15.47
CA GLU A 27 6.93 -9.23 16.02
C GLU A 27 8.21 -9.01 15.20
N LYS A 28 8.79 -10.07 14.64
CA LYS A 28 9.92 -9.96 13.70
C LYS A 28 9.52 -9.17 12.44
N ASP A 29 8.33 -9.40 11.90
CA ASP A 29 7.81 -8.64 10.77
C ASP A 29 7.57 -7.17 11.16
N ARG A 30 7.00 -6.89 12.33
CA ARG A 30 6.83 -5.50 12.84
C ARG A 30 8.15 -4.75 12.94
N LEU A 31 9.19 -5.38 13.51
CA LEU A 31 10.52 -4.77 13.62
C LEU A 31 11.16 -4.55 12.25
N SER A 32 10.93 -5.46 11.31
CA SER A 32 11.46 -5.36 9.95
C SER A 32 10.73 -4.28 9.14
N LEU A 33 9.42 -4.15 9.32
CA LEU A 33 8.60 -3.08 8.74
C LEU A 33 9.15 -1.71 9.17
N VAL A 34 9.35 -1.47 10.48
CA VAL A 34 9.87 -0.18 10.96
C VAL A 34 11.20 0.18 10.28
N LYS A 35 12.07 -0.80 10.04
CA LYS A 35 13.36 -0.59 9.34
C LYS A 35 13.19 -0.31 7.85
N SER A 36 12.15 -0.82 7.19
CA SER A 36 11.90 -0.56 5.76
C SER A 36 11.30 0.82 5.49
N LEU A 37 10.83 1.54 6.52
CA LEU A 37 10.12 2.81 6.38
C LEU A 37 11.04 4.05 6.37
N THR A 38 12.34 3.89 6.13
CA THR A 38 13.34 4.98 6.29
C THR A 38 13.96 5.46 4.97
N SER A 39 13.39 5.14 3.82
CA SER A 39 13.97 5.52 2.53
C SER A 39 13.86 7.02 2.25
N ASP A 40 14.79 7.59 1.48
CA ASP A 40 14.73 9.01 1.08
C ASP A 40 13.44 9.33 0.30
N LYS A 41 12.87 8.36 -0.44
CA LYS A 41 11.57 8.52 -1.11
C LYS A 41 10.44 8.77 -0.10
N ILE A 42 10.41 8.01 0.99
CA ILE A 42 9.44 8.20 2.09
C ILE A 42 9.66 9.56 2.74
N ILE A 43 10.91 9.98 2.98
CA ILE A 43 11.20 11.28 3.61
C ILE A 43 10.74 12.43 2.72
N VAL A 44 10.96 12.37 1.40
CA VAL A 44 10.46 13.39 0.45
C VAL A 44 8.92 13.41 0.39
N TRP A 45 8.31 12.22 0.43
CA TRP A 45 6.85 12.12 0.51
C TRP A 45 6.30 12.77 1.79
N LYS A 46 6.87 12.43 2.96
CA LYS A 46 6.54 13.07 4.24
C LYS A 46 6.73 14.57 4.19
N PHE A 47 7.82 15.05 3.57
CA PHE A 47 8.14 16.47 3.46
C PHE A 47 6.99 17.27 2.84
N GLY A 48 6.51 16.89 1.65
CA GLY A 48 5.41 17.65 1.07
C GLY A 48 4.05 17.30 1.68
N LYS A 49 3.83 16.09 2.21
CA LYS A 49 2.59 15.79 2.95
C LYS A 49 2.45 16.67 4.19
N ILE A 50 3.54 16.83 4.95
CA ILE A 50 3.61 17.76 6.09
C ILE A 50 3.41 19.20 5.60
N GLY A 51 4.05 19.61 4.51
CA GLY A 51 3.84 20.92 3.89
C GLY A 51 2.36 21.18 3.57
N LEU A 52 1.68 20.24 2.92
CA LEU A 52 0.25 20.33 2.61
C LEU A 52 -0.61 20.36 3.87
N ARG A 53 -0.41 19.43 4.80
CA ARG A 53 -1.15 19.37 6.07
C ARG A 53 -0.98 20.63 6.93
N SER A 54 0.22 21.22 6.89
CA SER A 54 0.52 22.46 7.62
C SER A 54 -0.31 23.66 7.16
N ALA A 55 -0.81 23.65 5.91
CA ALA A 55 -1.70 24.69 5.41
C ALA A 55 -3.07 24.70 6.11
N GLY A 56 -3.49 23.57 6.69
CA GLY A 56 -4.73 23.45 7.44
C GLY A 56 -4.62 23.82 8.92
N VAL A 57 -3.41 24.13 9.43
CA VAL A 57 -3.18 24.39 10.87
C VAL A 57 -3.93 25.63 11.33
N GLN A 58 -4.75 25.46 12.37
CA GLN A 58 -5.51 26.54 13.02
C GLN A 58 -4.81 27.05 14.29
N ASP A 59 -4.28 26.13 15.09
CA ASP A 59 -3.48 26.49 16.25
C ASP A 59 -2.07 26.88 15.80
N THR A 60 -1.90 28.17 15.51
CA THR A 60 -0.60 28.71 15.13
C THR A 60 0.37 28.75 16.32
N THR A 61 -0.01 28.40 17.54
CA THR A 61 0.91 28.35 18.69
C THR A 61 1.67 27.04 18.82
N MET A 62 1.31 26.03 18.00
CA MET A 62 1.96 24.72 17.99
C MET A 62 3.49 24.84 17.76
N PRO A 63 4.35 24.36 18.70
CA PRO A 63 5.80 24.53 18.62
C PRO A 63 6.42 23.97 17.34
N GLN A 64 5.99 22.78 16.91
CA GLN A 64 6.46 22.12 15.71
C GLN A 64 6.13 22.92 14.43
N TYR A 65 4.99 23.61 14.43
CA TYR A 65 4.59 24.49 13.33
C TYR A 65 5.40 25.80 13.33
N GLN A 66 5.55 26.43 14.50
CA GLN A 66 6.27 27.69 14.64
C GLN A 66 7.76 27.56 14.31
N GLN A 67 8.40 26.47 14.73
CA GLN A 67 9.83 26.23 14.51
C GLN A 67 10.22 26.23 13.01
N HIS A 68 9.31 25.80 12.15
CA HIS A 68 9.55 25.64 10.71
C HIS A 68 8.51 26.37 9.84
N LEU A 69 7.87 27.41 10.39
CA LEU A 69 6.75 28.10 9.74
C LEU A 69 7.08 28.57 8.32
N LYS A 70 8.26 29.16 8.13
CA LYS A 70 8.67 29.71 6.83
C LYS A 70 8.86 28.62 5.79
N GLU A 71 9.51 27.52 6.16
CA GLU A 71 9.74 26.38 5.28
C GLU A 71 8.43 25.68 4.94
N LEU A 72 7.56 25.46 5.94
CA LEU A 72 6.23 24.86 5.75
C LEU A 72 5.33 25.69 4.81
N GLN A 73 5.30 27.01 4.99
CA GLN A 73 4.58 27.95 4.11
C GLN A 73 5.18 28.01 2.70
N SER A 74 6.51 27.91 2.58
CA SER A 74 7.18 27.85 1.28
C SER A 74 6.77 26.59 0.52
N VAL A 75 6.77 25.43 1.19
CA VAL A 75 6.37 24.14 0.59
C VAL A 75 4.92 24.17 0.16
N SER A 76 3.99 24.55 1.04
CA SER A 76 2.57 24.62 0.71
C SER A 76 2.28 25.62 -0.40
N GLY A 77 2.93 26.79 -0.38
CA GLY A 77 2.81 27.81 -1.42
C GLY A 77 3.40 27.40 -2.77
N ASN A 78 4.40 26.51 -2.79
CA ASN A 78 4.90 25.94 -4.03
C ASN A 78 3.94 24.87 -4.56
N LEU A 79 3.47 23.95 -3.70
CA LEU A 79 2.45 22.95 -4.05
C LEU A 79 1.16 23.61 -4.60
N SER A 80 0.75 24.76 -4.04
CA SER A 80 -0.45 25.48 -4.48
C SER A 80 -0.32 26.14 -5.87
N LYS A 81 0.89 26.59 -6.23
CA LYS A 81 1.15 27.24 -7.53
C LYS A 81 1.22 26.24 -8.67
N MET A 82 1.50 24.99 -8.35
CA MET A 82 1.65 23.91 -9.29
C MET A 82 0.28 23.30 -9.56
N SER A 83 -0.68 24.04 -10.11
CA SER A 83 -2.04 23.55 -10.34
C SER A 83 -2.09 22.30 -11.23
N ALA A 84 -3.21 21.55 -11.16
CA ALA A 84 -3.49 20.37 -11.96
C ALA A 84 -3.39 20.68 -13.46
N GLY A 85 -2.22 20.45 -14.06
CA GLY A 85 -1.95 20.71 -15.48
C GLY A 85 -0.54 21.21 -15.80
N GLN A 86 0.19 21.75 -14.82
CA GLN A 86 1.60 22.14 -15.02
C GLN A 86 2.49 20.89 -14.97
N LYS A 87 2.98 20.45 -16.12
CA LYS A 87 3.77 19.20 -16.25
C LYS A 87 5.19 19.32 -15.70
N ASP A 88 5.75 20.53 -15.67
CA ASP A 88 7.14 20.78 -15.30
C ASP A 88 7.26 21.81 -14.18
N ILE A 89 8.08 21.47 -13.19
CA ILE A 89 8.42 22.32 -12.06
C ILE A 89 9.57 23.24 -12.50
N PRO A 90 9.44 24.57 -12.42
CA PRO A 90 10.55 25.46 -12.74
C PRO A 90 11.79 25.08 -11.92
N VAL A 91 12.97 25.04 -12.57
CA VAL A 91 14.22 24.66 -11.91
C VAL A 91 14.50 25.51 -10.66
N THR A 92 14.15 26.80 -10.70
CA THR A 92 14.27 27.71 -9.55
C THR A 92 13.41 27.28 -8.37
N ASP A 93 12.18 26.83 -8.63
CA ASP A 93 11.26 26.40 -7.58
C ASP A 93 11.71 25.05 -7.00
N MET A 94 12.22 24.15 -7.84
CA MET A 94 12.82 22.89 -7.40
C MET A 94 14.06 23.13 -6.51
N ILE A 95 14.93 24.10 -6.84
CA ILE A 95 16.09 24.44 -6.01
C ILE A 95 15.65 24.97 -4.64
N LEU A 96 14.66 25.86 -4.61
CA LEU A 96 14.11 26.40 -3.37
C LEU A 96 13.46 25.31 -2.51
N MET A 97 12.68 24.42 -3.14
CA MET A 97 12.08 23.27 -2.44
C MET A 97 13.14 22.32 -1.89
N TYR A 98 14.21 22.04 -2.64
CA TYR A 98 15.30 21.18 -2.17
C TYR A 98 16.09 21.84 -1.02
N ARG A 99 16.33 23.14 -1.07
CA ARG A 99 16.92 23.90 0.05
C ARG A 99 16.06 23.79 1.30
N ASP A 100 14.76 24.01 1.17
CA ASP A 100 13.83 23.95 2.30
C ASP A 100 13.77 22.51 2.86
N TYR A 101 13.72 21.50 1.98
CA TYR A 101 13.85 20.09 2.36
C TYR A 101 15.12 19.80 3.18
N ARG A 102 16.29 20.30 2.73
CA ARG A 102 17.56 20.11 3.44
C ARG A 102 17.56 20.76 4.83
N ARG A 103 16.93 21.93 4.98
CA ARG A 103 16.85 22.66 6.26
C ARG A 103 15.99 21.93 7.29
N ILE A 104 14.90 21.29 6.85
CA ILE A 104 13.95 20.63 7.76
C ILE A 104 14.02 19.09 7.72
N LYS A 105 15.00 18.50 7.03
CA LYS A 105 15.08 17.04 6.84
C LYS A 105 14.97 16.25 8.15
N ASN A 106 15.72 16.65 9.19
CA ASN A 106 15.68 15.95 10.49
C ASN A 106 14.31 16.05 11.15
N PHE A 107 13.69 17.24 11.09
CA PHE A 107 12.32 17.44 11.56
C PHE A 107 11.33 16.51 10.83
N ILE A 108 11.45 16.38 9.51
CA ILE A 108 10.59 15.47 8.72
C ILE A 108 10.81 14.00 9.08
N ILE A 109 12.06 13.59 9.36
CA ILE A 109 12.36 12.20 9.76
C ILE A 109 11.72 11.89 11.10
N GLU A 110 11.92 12.76 12.09
CA GLU A 110 11.54 12.52 13.49
C GLU A 110 10.05 12.76 13.78
N THR A 111 9.40 13.61 12.99
CA THR A 111 8.01 14.02 13.23
C THR A 111 7.03 13.01 12.67
N ASP A 112 6.05 12.63 13.49
CA ASP A 112 4.85 11.95 13.00
C ASP A 112 3.92 12.98 12.34
N GLU A 113 3.61 12.83 11.06
CA GLU A 113 2.84 13.82 10.30
C GLU A 113 1.40 13.98 10.79
N ASP A 114 0.87 13.02 11.57
CA ASP A 114 -0.48 13.05 12.12
C ASP A 114 -0.65 14.01 13.31
N ILE A 115 0.45 14.63 13.77
CA ILE A 115 0.35 15.79 14.66
C ILE A 115 -0.30 16.98 13.95
N PHE A 116 -0.15 17.06 12.63
CA PHE A 116 -0.80 18.08 11.80
C PHE A 116 -2.24 17.68 11.45
N PRO A 117 -3.06 18.63 10.97
CA PRO A 117 -4.40 18.34 10.48
C PRO A 117 -4.40 17.30 9.34
N PRO A 118 -5.53 16.60 9.13
CA PRO A 118 -5.75 15.74 7.97
C PRO A 118 -5.33 16.36 6.62
N VAL A 119 -4.94 15.52 5.66
CA VAL A 119 -4.56 15.94 4.30
C VAL A 119 -5.68 16.71 3.62
N LEU A 120 -6.92 16.26 3.76
CA LEU A 120 -8.10 16.94 3.22
C LEU A 120 -8.22 18.37 3.75
N ASP A 121 -7.84 18.60 5.00
CA ASP A 121 -7.84 19.95 5.57
C ASP A 121 -6.81 20.85 4.87
N GLY A 122 -5.62 20.31 4.63
CA GLY A 122 -4.60 20.99 3.83
C GLY A 122 -5.05 21.26 2.39
N VAL A 123 -5.67 20.28 1.75
CA VAL A 123 -6.20 20.39 0.38
C VAL A 123 -7.28 21.47 0.31
N THR A 124 -8.25 21.49 1.22
CA THR A 124 -9.30 22.52 1.26
C THR A 124 -8.72 23.90 1.59
N ALA A 125 -7.74 23.99 2.49
CA ALA A 125 -7.06 25.24 2.79
C ALA A 125 -6.29 25.82 1.58
N VAL A 126 -5.71 24.95 0.76
CA VAL A 126 -4.98 25.36 -0.45
C VAL A 126 -5.93 25.65 -1.61
N TYR A 127 -6.74 24.67 -2.01
CA TYR A 127 -7.50 24.65 -3.26
C TYR A 127 -8.97 25.02 -3.13
N GLY A 128 -9.53 25.01 -1.90
CA GLY A 128 -10.95 25.28 -1.68
C GLY A 128 -11.37 26.69 -2.12
N SER A 129 -12.60 26.79 -2.62
CA SER A 129 -13.28 28.07 -2.87
C SER A 129 -13.47 28.85 -1.55
N PRO A 130 -13.71 30.17 -1.59
CA PRO A 130 -13.92 30.96 -0.38
C PRO A 130 -15.04 30.42 0.53
N GLY A 131 -16.14 29.91 -0.05
CA GLY A 131 -17.24 29.31 0.71
C GLY A 131 -16.86 27.98 1.35
N GLU A 132 -16.10 27.13 0.65
CA GLU A 132 -15.58 25.88 1.20
C GLU A 132 -14.59 26.14 2.34
N LYS A 133 -13.70 27.13 2.18
CA LYS A 133 -12.76 27.56 3.23
C LYS A 133 -13.49 28.06 4.47
N GLN A 134 -14.57 28.82 4.31
CA GLN A 134 -15.37 29.27 5.45
C GLN A 134 -16.06 28.11 6.18
N SER A 135 -16.68 27.19 5.43
CA SER A 135 -17.32 25.99 5.98
C SER A 135 -16.30 25.09 6.71
N PHE A 136 -15.15 24.91 6.10
CA PHE A 136 -14.00 24.20 6.65
C PHE A 136 -13.57 24.74 8.03
N MET A 137 -13.37 26.05 8.15
CA MET A 137 -12.99 26.71 9.41
C MET A 137 -14.02 26.46 10.53
N GLN A 138 -15.32 26.48 10.19
CA GLN A 138 -16.40 26.21 11.15
C GLN A 138 -16.45 24.74 11.58
N ASN A 139 -16.15 23.82 10.66
CA ASN A 139 -16.22 22.38 10.92
C ASN A 139 -15.01 21.88 11.71
N ILE A 140 -13.80 22.38 11.47
CA ILE A 140 -12.61 22.00 12.27
C ILE A 140 -12.79 22.38 13.74
N ALA A 141 -13.31 23.58 14.02
CA ALA A 141 -13.50 24.04 15.40
C ALA A 141 -14.42 23.13 16.23
N LYS A 142 -15.22 22.28 15.57
CA LYS A 142 -16.16 21.34 16.18
C LYS A 142 -15.71 19.88 16.09
N ARG A 143 -14.58 19.59 15.44
CA ARG A 143 -14.13 18.22 15.18
C ARG A 143 -13.61 17.57 16.45
N SER A 144 -14.08 16.36 16.75
CA SER A 144 -13.54 15.57 17.85
C SER A 144 -12.20 14.92 17.48
N GLU A 145 -11.40 14.55 18.48
CA GLU A 145 -10.16 13.79 18.24
C GLU A 145 -10.45 12.43 17.59
N ALA A 146 -11.57 11.79 17.93
CA ALA A 146 -11.99 10.53 17.32
C ALA A 146 -12.28 10.71 15.81
N ASP A 147 -12.95 11.79 15.43
CA ASP A 147 -13.20 12.11 14.01
C ASP A 147 -11.90 12.40 13.26
N LYS A 148 -10.95 13.09 13.91
CA LYS A 148 -9.62 13.34 13.34
C LYS A 148 -8.90 12.01 13.08
N VAL A 149 -8.84 11.12 14.07
CA VAL A 149 -8.21 9.80 13.93
C VAL A 149 -8.89 8.97 12.83
N TYR A 150 -10.22 8.99 12.76
CA TYR A 150 -10.96 8.31 11.71
C TYR A 150 -10.58 8.83 10.32
N GLN A 151 -10.55 10.15 10.13
CA GLN A 151 -10.17 10.77 8.87
C GLN A 151 -8.72 10.47 8.48
N GLN A 152 -7.78 10.57 9.42
CA GLN A 152 -6.37 10.27 9.15
C GLN A 152 -6.18 8.82 8.69
N ASN A 153 -6.86 7.87 9.34
CA ASN A 153 -6.85 6.47 8.93
C ASN A 153 -7.37 6.28 7.49
N LEU A 154 -8.50 6.90 7.17
CA LEU A 154 -9.08 6.81 5.84
C LEU A 154 -8.16 7.44 4.78
N GLU A 155 -7.56 8.60 5.07
CA GLU A 155 -6.61 9.26 4.19
C GLU A 155 -5.39 8.37 3.91
N HIS A 156 -4.78 7.81 4.96
CA HIS A 156 -3.66 6.90 4.82
C HIS A 156 -4.03 5.64 4.02
N ALA A 157 -5.25 5.10 4.21
CA ALA A 157 -5.76 3.97 3.43
C ALA A 157 -5.90 4.32 1.94
N VAL A 158 -6.53 5.46 1.64
CA VAL A 158 -6.75 5.91 0.27
C VAL A 158 -5.41 6.22 -0.40
N LEU A 159 -4.51 6.92 0.29
CA LEU A 159 -3.18 7.25 -0.23
C LEU A 159 -2.33 6.00 -0.48
N SER A 160 -2.41 4.96 0.37
CA SER A 160 -1.66 3.73 0.14
C SER A 160 -2.08 3.06 -1.18
N VAL A 161 -3.38 3.03 -1.48
CA VAL A 161 -3.93 2.47 -2.72
C VAL A 161 -3.59 3.33 -3.94
N LEU A 162 -3.82 4.64 -3.84
CA LEU A 162 -3.58 5.57 -4.96
C LEU A 162 -2.09 5.61 -5.34
N VAL A 163 -1.21 5.66 -4.35
CA VAL A 163 0.24 5.67 -4.59
C VAL A 163 0.70 4.36 -5.22
N LEU A 164 0.17 3.21 -4.79
CA LEU A 164 0.46 1.92 -5.42
C LEU A 164 0.12 1.93 -6.91
N ALA A 165 -1.02 2.52 -7.29
CA ALA A 165 -1.46 2.63 -8.68
C ALA A 165 -0.52 3.48 -9.55
N THR A 166 0.26 4.41 -8.97
CA THR A 166 1.14 5.32 -9.71
C THR A 166 2.46 4.71 -10.21
N ARG A 167 2.75 3.44 -9.87
CA ARG A 167 3.94 2.62 -10.23
C ARG A 167 5.31 3.15 -9.78
N ASP A 168 5.60 4.46 -9.86
CA ASP A 168 6.96 5.01 -9.66
C ASP A 168 7.26 5.50 -8.23
N LEU A 169 6.25 6.00 -7.51
CA LEU A 169 6.34 6.23 -6.05
C LEU A 169 6.23 4.91 -5.26
N GLY A 170 5.86 3.82 -5.94
CA GLY A 170 4.67 3.04 -5.61
C GLY A 170 4.74 2.04 -4.44
N ALA A 171 5.82 1.29 -4.24
CA ALA A 171 5.80 0.22 -3.22
C ALA A 171 6.16 0.73 -1.82
N GLU A 172 7.26 1.47 -1.69
CA GLU A 172 7.77 1.96 -0.39
C GLU A 172 6.84 3.01 0.23
N VAL A 173 6.36 3.96 -0.57
CA VAL A 173 5.45 5.01 -0.08
C VAL A 173 4.06 4.43 0.20
N SER A 174 3.58 3.48 -0.60
CA SER A 174 2.33 2.78 -0.31
C SER A 174 2.42 1.98 0.99
N LEU A 175 3.52 1.25 1.20
CA LEU A 175 3.78 0.54 2.45
C LEU A 175 3.87 1.51 3.65
N TYR A 176 4.49 2.67 3.46
CA TYR A 176 4.54 3.72 4.46
C TYR A 176 3.14 4.21 4.85
N GLU A 177 2.34 4.65 3.88
CA GLU A 177 0.97 5.12 4.11
C GLU A 177 0.12 4.03 4.77
N CYS A 178 0.24 2.80 4.28
CA CYS A 178 -0.37 1.63 4.88
C CYS A 178 0.02 1.46 6.35
N SER A 179 1.30 1.51 6.69
CA SER A 179 1.80 1.30 8.05
C SER A 179 1.29 2.35 9.06
N LYS A 180 0.91 3.54 8.58
CA LYS A 180 0.40 4.63 9.41
C LYS A 180 -1.08 4.50 9.77
N THR A 181 -1.81 3.66 9.05
CA THR A 181 -3.18 3.30 9.46
C THR A 181 -3.15 2.52 10.77
N GLN A 182 -4.17 2.74 11.59
CA GLN A 182 -4.36 2.22 12.94
C GLN A 182 -5.76 1.59 13.04
N PRO A 183 -5.99 0.41 12.41
CA PRO A 183 -7.31 -0.25 12.38
C PRO A 183 -7.92 -0.48 13.77
N ASP A 184 -7.09 -0.69 14.80
CA ASP A 184 -7.54 -0.90 16.19
C ASP A 184 -8.24 0.32 16.80
N LYS A 185 -8.02 1.51 16.24
CA LYS A 185 -8.70 2.75 16.65
C LYS A 185 -10.00 3.00 15.90
N LEU A 186 -10.33 2.18 14.91
CA LEU A 186 -11.54 2.29 14.12
C LEU A 186 -12.64 1.37 14.66
N PRO A 187 -13.91 1.81 14.62
CA PRO A 187 -15.03 0.93 14.93
C PRO A 187 -15.13 -0.21 13.92
N ASP A 188 -15.59 -1.36 14.40
CA ASP A 188 -15.89 -2.51 13.53
C ASP A 188 -16.93 -2.12 12.49
N SER A 189 -16.53 -2.21 11.21
CA SER A 189 -17.28 -1.72 10.07
C SER A 189 -16.71 -2.30 8.77
N GLU A 190 -17.49 -2.25 7.68
CA GLU A 190 -16.98 -2.57 6.35
C GLU A 190 -15.70 -1.79 6.03
N MET A 191 -15.64 -0.50 6.40
CA MET A 191 -14.49 0.35 6.10
C MET A 191 -13.22 -0.15 6.78
N LYS A 192 -13.31 -0.55 8.06
CA LYS A 192 -12.18 -1.18 8.77
C LYS A 192 -11.76 -2.47 8.08
N THR A 193 -12.72 -3.32 7.73
CA THR A 193 -12.52 -4.59 7.04
C THR A 193 -11.85 -4.43 5.67
N LEU A 194 -12.26 -3.44 4.88
CA LEU A 194 -11.64 -3.12 3.60
C LEU A 194 -10.22 -2.55 3.78
N LEU A 195 -10.01 -1.71 4.80
CA LEU A 195 -8.68 -1.21 5.17
C LEU A 195 -7.73 -2.36 5.55
N GLN A 196 -8.18 -3.30 6.40
CA GLN A 196 -7.38 -4.45 6.80
C GLN A 196 -7.02 -5.35 5.61
N TYR A 197 -7.95 -5.55 4.68
CA TYR A 197 -7.65 -6.24 3.42
C TYR A 197 -6.54 -5.56 2.62
N VAL A 198 -6.64 -4.23 2.43
CA VAL A 198 -5.61 -3.44 1.72
C VAL A 198 -4.27 -3.54 2.44
N ARG A 199 -4.26 -3.45 3.77
CA ARG A 199 -3.05 -3.60 4.59
C ARG A 199 -2.42 -4.97 4.40
N GLY A 200 -3.21 -6.04 4.51
CA GLY A 200 -2.75 -7.40 4.30
C GLY A 200 -2.11 -7.57 2.91
N PHE A 201 -2.82 -7.14 1.87
CA PHE A 201 -2.30 -7.18 0.51
C PHE A 201 -0.95 -6.46 0.34
N LEU A 202 -0.78 -5.29 0.95
CA LEU A 202 0.46 -4.51 0.89
C LEU A 202 1.59 -5.15 1.71
N PHE A 203 1.28 -5.74 2.86
CA PHE A 203 2.25 -6.51 3.66
C PHE A 203 2.71 -7.76 2.91
N PHE A 204 1.80 -8.54 2.32
CA PHE A 204 2.13 -9.69 1.47
C PHE A 204 3.05 -9.29 0.31
N SER A 205 2.69 -8.21 -0.41
CA SER A 205 3.47 -7.69 -1.54
C SER A 205 4.90 -7.27 -1.15
N ASN A 206 5.10 -6.89 0.13
CA ASN A 206 6.39 -6.52 0.69
C ASN A 206 7.03 -7.64 1.53
N LYS A 207 6.50 -8.88 1.45
CA LYS A 207 7.00 -10.09 2.12
C LYS A 207 6.90 -10.07 3.66
N PHE A 208 6.00 -9.26 4.22
CA PHE A 208 5.64 -9.31 5.63
C PHE A 208 4.46 -10.26 5.82
N TYR A 209 4.71 -11.55 5.60
CA TYR A 209 3.65 -12.57 5.54
C TYR A 209 2.89 -12.72 6.86
N TYR A 210 3.53 -12.56 8.01
CA TYR A 210 2.86 -12.68 9.31
C TYR A 210 2.01 -11.45 9.63
N LEU A 211 2.49 -10.26 9.25
CA LEU A 211 1.66 -9.05 9.34
C LEU A 211 0.45 -9.11 8.41
N SER A 212 0.62 -9.64 7.20
CA SER A 212 -0.49 -9.84 6.28
C SER A 212 -1.50 -10.84 6.82
N GLU A 213 -1.03 -12.00 7.28
CA GLU A 213 -1.86 -13.06 7.84
C GLU A 213 -2.71 -12.55 9.02
N ASP A 214 -2.15 -11.72 9.91
CA ASP A 214 -2.85 -11.15 11.07
C ASP A 214 -4.01 -10.22 10.67
N GLU A 215 -3.78 -9.34 9.69
CA GLU A 215 -4.80 -8.43 9.15
C GLU A 215 -5.93 -9.22 8.46
N ILE A 216 -5.56 -10.17 7.59
CA ILE A 216 -6.52 -10.96 6.82
C ILE A 216 -7.30 -11.92 7.74
N SER A 217 -6.65 -12.49 8.76
CA SER A 217 -7.31 -13.33 9.77
C SER A 217 -8.34 -12.56 10.58
N SER A 218 -8.03 -11.31 10.96
CA SER A 218 -9.00 -10.43 11.61
C SER A 218 -10.20 -10.15 10.70
N ASN A 219 -9.92 -9.98 9.41
CA ASN A 219 -10.94 -9.70 8.42
C ASN A 219 -11.92 -10.87 8.21
N ILE A 220 -11.39 -12.09 8.08
CA ILE A 220 -12.19 -13.32 7.95
C ILE A 220 -13.10 -13.49 9.16
N LYS A 221 -12.56 -13.34 10.38
CA LYS A 221 -13.37 -13.43 11.62
C LYS A 221 -14.51 -12.43 11.64
N TRP A 222 -14.27 -11.20 11.16
CA TRP A 222 -15.32 -10.19 11.08
C TRP A 222 -16.39 -10.56 10.05
N LEU A 223 -16.00 -11.02 8.86
CA LEU A 223 -16.93 -11.45 7.81
C LEU A 223 -17.78 -12.65 8.26
N GLU A 224 -17.17 -13.63 8.93
CA GLU A 224 -17.86 -14.81 9.47
C GLU A 224 -18.91 -14.43 10.53
N LYS A 225 -18.63 -13.42 11.35
CA LYS A 225 -19.53 -12.91 12.39
C LYS A 225 -20.64 -12.03 11.82
N ASN A 226 -20.40 -11.34 10.70
CA ASN A 226 -21.29 -10.32 10.13
C ASN A 226 -21.75 -10.71 8.72
N LYS A 227 -22.41 -11.87 8.58
CA LYS A 227 -22.81 -12.42 7.27
C LYS A 227 -23.84 -11.58 6.50
N ASP A 228 -24.67 -10.84 7.22
CA ASP A 228 -25.80 -10.09 6.65
C ASP A 228 -25.50 -8.60 6.42
N VAL A 229 -24.29 -8.14 6.76
CA VAL A 229 -23.90 -6.74 6.57
C VAL A 229 -23.82 -6.40 5.08
N ASP A 230 -24.32 -5.25 4.66
CA ASP A 230 -24.12 -4.79 3.29
C ASP A 230 -22.67 -4.33 3.09
N LEU A 231 -22.11 -4.65 1.93
CA LEU A 231 -20.73 -4.34 1.55
C LEU A 231 -20.64 -3.40 0.33
N PRO A 232 -21.25 -2.20 0.36
CA PRO A 232 -21.27 -1.29 -0.78
C PRO A 232 -19.88 -0.76 -1.17
N TYR A 233 -19.01 -0.46 -0.20
CA TYR A 233 -17.67 0.08 -0.50
C TYR A 233 -16.75 -0.97 -1.12
N THR A 234 -16.82 -2.20 -0.63
CA THR A 234 -16.11 -3.36 -1.15
C THR A 234 -16.58 -3.65 -2.57
N ARG A 235 -17.90 -3.65 -2.79
CA ARG A 235 -18.49 -3.85 -4.12
C ARG A 235 -18.00 -2.81 -5.12
N ALA A 236 -17.92 -1.54 -4.70
CA ALA A 236 -17.36 -0.48 -5.52
C ALA A 236 -15.86 -0.65 -5.79
N PHE A 237 -15.08 -0.92 -4.74
CA PHE A 237 -13.63 -1.05 -4.80
C PHE A 237 -13.17 -2.11 -5.81
N PHE A 238 -13.83 -3.28 -5.83
CA PHE A 238 -13.52 -4.36 -6.76
C PHE A 238 -14.30 -4.30 -8.08
N ASN A 239 -15.08 -3.25 -8.31
CA ASN A 239 -15.97 -3.11 -9.46
C ASN A 239 -16.93 -4.31 -9.62
N TRP A 240 -17.47 -4.79 -8.50
CA TRP A 240 -18.41 -5.90 -8.41
C TRP A 240 -19.87 -5.42 -8.47
N GLY A 241 -20.16 -4.31 -9.16
CA GLY A 241 -21.49 -3.68 -9.17
C GLY A 241 -22.65 -4.58 -9.65
N LYS A 242 -22.36 -5.75 -10.23
CA LYS A 242 -23.35 -6.76 -10.63
C LYS A 242 -23.63 -7.81 -9.55
N LEU A 243 -22.80 -7.93 -8.52
CA LEU A 243 -23.00 -8.86 -7.42
C LEU A 243 -24.03 -8.29 -6.45
N ASN A 244 -24.95 -9.14 -5.99
CA ASN A 244 -25.81 -8.80 -4.85
C ASN A 244 -25.02 -8.85 -3.53
N ASN A 245 -25.66 -8.54 -2.40
CA ASN A 245 -24.94 -8.51 -1.12
C ASN A 245 -24.35 -9.88 -0.72
N GLU A 246 -25.13 -10.95 -0.79
CA GLU A 246 -24.66 -12.30 -0.45
C GLU A 246 -23.47 -12.73 -1.32
N GLN A 247 -23.53 -12.41 -2.63
CA GLN A 247 -22.47 -12.69 -3.57
C GLN A 247 -21.22 -11.84 -3.29
N THR A 248 -21.40 -10.58 -2.89
CA THR A 248 -20.30 -9.68 -2.51
C THR A 248 -19.60 -10.20 -1.25
N HIS A 249 -20.37 -10.61 -0.24
CA HIS A 249 -19.85 -11.19 1.00
C HIS A 249 -19.07 -12.47 0.72
N THR A 250 -19.68 -13.41 -0.01
CA THR A 250 -19.03 -14.68 -0.42
C THR A 250 -17.74 -14.40 -1.22
N ALA A 251 -17.76 -13.45 -2.15
CA ALA A 251 -16.60 -13.11 -2.97
C ALA A 251 -15.47 -12.52 -2.13
N PHE A 252 -15.80 -11.64 -1.18
CA PHE A 252 -14.80 -11.01 -0.33
C PHE A 252 -14.25 -11.97 0.71
N HIS A 253 -15.08 -12.85 1.27
CA HIS A 253 -14.67 -13.93 2.16
C HIS A 253 -13.66 -14.85 1.46
N GLY A 254 -13.99 -15.33 0.26
CA GLY A 254 -13.09 -16.16 -0.54
C GLY A 254 -11.79 -15.45 -0.88
N LEU A 255 -11.84 -14.15 -1.21
CA LEU A 255 -10.65 -13.36 -1.52
C LEU A 255 -9.71 -13.22 -0.32
N ASN A 256 -10.25 -13.05 0.89
CA ASN A 256 -9.43 -13.04 2.10
C ASN A 256 -8.78 -14.41 2.35
N HIS A 257 -9.52 -15.51 2.21
CA HIS A 257 -8.93 -16.84 2.31
C HIS A 257 -7.83 -17.09 1.28
N LEU A 258 -8.03 -16.67 0.03
CA LEU A 258 -7.02 -16.77 -1.02
C LEU A 258 -5.70 -16.10 -0.61
N PHE A 259 -5.76 -14.87 -0.10
CA PHE A 259 -4.57 -14.12 0.29
C PHE A 259 -3.91 -14.68 1.55
N ARG A 260 -4.69 -15.07 2.57
CA ARG A 260 -4.14 -15.74 3.75
C ARG A 260 -3.48 -17.07 3.41
N GLY A 261 -4.06 -17.81 2.46
CA GLY A 261 -3.48 -19.02 1.91
C GLY A 261 -2.13 -18.74 1.26
N PHE A 262 -1.99 -17.66 0.50
CA PHE A 262 -0.68 -17.26 -0.03
C PHE A 262 0.31 -16.83 1.04
N ASP A 263 -0.11 -16.06 2.05
CA ASP A 263 0.76 -15.69 3.17
C ASP A 263 1.38 -16.94 3.81
N ARG A 264 0.53 -17.88 4.21
CA ARG A 264 0.92 -19.12 4.87
C ARG A 264 1.73 -20.04 3.96
N LEU A 265 1.45 -20.06 2.65
CA LEU A 265 2.24 -20.83 1.69
C LEU A 265 3.68 -20.30 1.57
N MET A 266 3.87 -18.99 1.75
CA MET A 266 5.17 -18.31 1.68
C MET A 266 5.92 -18.31 3.02
N MET A 267 5.26 -18.67 4.13
CA MET A 267 5.91 -18.92 5.41
C MET A 267 6.71 -20.23 5.39
N GLU A 268 7.65 -20.34 6.31
CA GLU A 268 8.66 -21.41 6.27
C GLU A 268 8.23 -22.70 7.00
N ARG A 269 7.24 -22.63 7.90
CA ARG A 269 6.89 -23.77 8.75
C ARG A 269 5.98 -24.75 8.02
N ALA A 270 6.15 -26.04 8.32
CA ALA A 270 5.31 -27.09 7.73
C ALA A 270 3.84 -26.94 8.11
N VAL A 271 3.54 -26.46 9.33
CA VAL A 271 2.17 -26.18 9.77
C VAL A 271 1.51 -25.07 8.95
N ASP A 272 2.27 -24.09 8.45
CA ASP A 272 1.72 -23.01 7.63
C ASP A 272 1.30 -23.53 6.25
N GLU A 273 2.04 -24.47 5.67
CA GLU A 273 1.66 -25.07 4.39
C GLU A 273 0.34 -25.84 4.47
N GLU A 274 0.08 -26.58 5.54
CA GLU A 274 -1.22 -27.26 5.72
C GLU A 274 -2.35 -26.24 5.93
N ARG A 275 -2.14 -25.22 6.77
CA ARG A 275 -3.11 -24.13 6.97
C ARG A 275 -3.39 -23.36 5.67
N ALA A 276 -2.41 -23.25 4.78
CA ALA A 276 -2.59 -22.65 3.46
C ALA A 276 -3.50 -23.48 2.56
N LEU A 277 -3.40 -24.82 2.63
CA LEU A 277 -4.30 -25.71 1.89
C LEU A 277 -5.74 -25.57 2.38
N ASP A 278 -5.97 -25.49 3.69
CA ASP A 278 -7.29 -25.26 4.26
C ASP A 278 -7.90 -23.94 3.76
N ASP A 279 -7.11 -22.87 3.74
CA ASP A 279 -7.52 -21.56 3.20
C ASP A 279 -7.85 -21.62 1.71
N PHE A 280 -7.04 -22.31 0.91
CA PHE A 280 -7.32 -22.49 -0.50
C PHE A 280 -8.59 -23.31 -0.75
N GLU A 281 -8.85 -24.34 0.06
CA GLU A 281 -10.08 -25.12 0.00
C GLU A 281 -11.32 -24.26 0.35
N SER A 282 -11.21 -23.37 1.35
CA SER A 282 -12.26 -22.37 1.63
C SER A 282 -12.48 -21.41 0.47
N PHE A 283 -11.42 -20.86 -0.13
CA PHE A 283 -11.52 -20.01 -1.31
C PHE A 283 -12.21 -20.72 -2.49
N LEU A 284 -11.83 -21.98 -2.75
CA LEU A 284 -12.42 -22.77 -3.83
C LEU A 284 -13.91 -23.02 -3.61
N ALA A 285 -14.32 -23.30 -2.37
CA ALA A 285 -15.73 -23.46 -2.02
C ALA A 285 -16.54 -22.20 -2.32
N ASP A 286 -16.04 -21.02 -1.95
CA ASP A 286 -16.68 -19.73 -2.25
C ASP A 286 -16.71 -19.43 -3.75
N ALA A 287 -15.59 -19.66 -4.45
CA ALA A 287 -15.51 -19.45 -5.89
C ALA A 287 -16.50 -20.35 -6.65
N HIS A 288 -16.63 -21.62 -6.26
CA HIS A 288 -17.60 -22.56 -6.83
C HIS A 288 -19.04 -22.17 -6.51
N LYS A 289 -19.33 -21.73 -5.27
CA LYS A 289 -20.65 -21.19 -4.89
C LYS A 289 -21.06 -20.02 -5.79
N LEU A 290 -20.10 -19.19 -6.19
CA LEU A 290 -20.31 -18.05 -7.09
C LEU A 290 -20.27 -18.40 -8.58
N GLY A 291 -19.96 -19.65 -8.94
CA GLY A 291 -19.79 -20.06 -10.34
C GLY A 291 -18.56 -19.44 -11.01
N ILE A 292 -17.58 -18.97 -10.25
CA ILE A 292 -16.35 -18.34 -10.76
C ILE A 292 -15.41 -19.44 -11.28
N GLN A 293 -15.01 -19.33 -12.54
CA GLN A 293 -14.07 -20.22 -13.21
C GLN A 293 -13.10 -19.38 -14.03
N ASN A 294 -11.90 -19.16 -13.49
CA ASN A 294 -10.85 -18.36 -14.11
C ASN A 294 -9.47 -18.93 -13.76
N GLU A 295 -8.42 -18.29 -14.24
CA GLU A 295 -7.03 -18.72 -14.08
C GLU A 295 -6.61 -18.82 -12.61
N ALA A 296 -7.08 -17.92 -11.74
CA ALA A 296 -6.78 -17.98 -10.32
C ALA A 296 -7.40 -19.23 -9.69
N VAL A 297 -8.68 -19.50 -9.97
CA VAL A 297 -9.38 -20.71 -9.50
C VAL A 297 -8.67 -21.95 -10.02
N TRP A 298 -8.39 -22.06 -11.32
CA TRP A 298 -7.73 -23.26 -11.88
C TRP A 298 -6.30 -23.45 -11.37
N SER A 299 -5.58 -22.37 -11.08
CA SER A 299 -4.24 -22.44 -10.49
C SER A 299 -4.29 -22.96 -9.05
N ILE A 300 -5.24 -22.49 -8.24
CA ILE A 300 -5.40 -22.96 -6.86
C ILE A 300 -5.96 -24.38 -6.83
N GLU A 301 -6.95 -24.72 -7.66
CA GLU A 301 -7.45 -26.09 -7.81
C GLU A 301 -6.31 -27.05 -8.15
N SER A 302 -5.49 -26.72 -9.16
CA SER A 302 -4.37 -27.57 -9.54
C SER A 302 -3.38 -27.73 -8.39
N PHE A 303 -3.03 -26.67 -7.68
CA PHE A 303 -2.15 -26.74 -6.51
C PHE A 303 -2.70 -27.66 -5.41
N VAL A 304 -3.93 -27.41 -4.96
CA VAL A 304 -4.58 -28.19 -3.90
C VAL A 304 -4.67 -29.65 -4.32
N TYR A 305 -5.09 -29.93 -5.55
CA TYR A 305 -5.18 -31.30 -6.05
C TYR A 305 -3.83 -32.00 -6.11
N ILE A 306 -2.77 -31.33 -6.55
CA ILE A 306 -1.40 -31.88 -6.54
C ILE A 306 -0.97 -32.25 -5.12
N LYS A 307 -1.21 -31.34 -4.15
CA LYS A 307 -0.84 -31.52 -2.75
C LYS A 307 -1.65 -32.59 -2.03
N ARG A 308 -2.93 -32.76 -2.41
CA ARG A 308 -3.81 -33.81 -1.91
C ARG A 308 -3.71 -35.13 -2.69
N GLY A 309 -2.75 -35.27 -3.61
CA GLY A 309 -2.53 -36.51 -4.39
C GLY A 309 -3.60 -36.81 -5.46
N LYS A 310 -4.42 -35.83 -5.82
CA LYS A 310 -5.54 -35.92 -6.78
C LYS A 310 -5.06 -35.58 -8.20
N ASN A 311 -4.15 -36.39 -8.74
CA ASN A 311 -3.43 -36.08 -9.99
C ASN A 311 -4.35 -35.88 -11.21
N GLU A 312 -5.44 -36.66 -11.35
CA GLU A 312 -6.37 -36.53 -12.48
C GLU A 312 -7.10 -35.18 -12.45
N GLN A 313 -7.60 -34.78 -11.29
CA GLN A 313 -8.24 -33.48 -11.11
C GLN A 313 -7.25 -32.33 -11.32
N ALA A 314 -6.00 -32.47 -10.85
CA ALA A 314 -4.95 -31.49 -11.09
C ALA A 314 -4.67 -31.31 -12.59
N ILE A 315 -4.54 -32.41 -13.35
CA ILE A 315 -4.33 -32.37 -14.81
C ILE A 315 -5.51 -31.69 -15.51
N ALA A 316 -6.74 -31.95 -15.07
CA ALA A 316 -7.92 -31.29 -15.65
C ALA A 316 -7.88 -29.77 -15.45
N SER A 317 -7.58 -29.29 -14.24
CA SER A 317 -7.47 -27.84 -13.96
C SER A 317 -6.30 -27.19 -14.68
N LEU A 318 -5.13 -27.85 -14.73
CA LEU A 318 -3.97 -27.39 -15.52
C LEU A 318 -4.30 -27.34 -17.02
N GLY A 319 -5.09 -28.29 -17.53
CA GLY A 319 -5.59 -28.28 -18.89
C GLY A 319 -6.38 -27.02 -19.21
N LYS A 320 -7.30 -26.62 -18.32
CA LYS A 320 -8.02 -25.34 -18.44
C LYS A 320 -7.04 -24.15 -18.42
N LEU A 321 -6.14 -24.10 -17.42
CA LEU A 321 -5.15 -23.02 -17.28
C LEU A 321 -4.28 -22.85 -18.53
N LYS A 322 -3.84 -23.95 -19.16
CA LYS A 322 -3.03 -23.93 -20.39
C LYS A 322 -3.73 -23.23 -21.56
N THR A 323 -5.07 -23.29 -21.61
CA THR A 323 -5.85 -22.65 -22.68
C THR A 323 -6.07 -21.16 -22.49
N SER A 324 -5.71 -20.61 -21.32
CA SER A 324 -5.89 -19.20 -21.01
C SER A 324 -5.14 -18.28 -21.99
N ALA A 325 -5.79 -17.19 -22.38
CA ALA A 325 -5.16 -16.11 -23.15
C ALA A 325 -4.27 -15.20 -22.29
N LEU A 326 -4.35 -15.29 -20.96
CA LEU A 326 -3.53 -14.49 -20.03
C LEU A 326 -2.13 -15.06 -19.82
N LEU A 327 -1.92 -16.33 -20.17
CA LEU A 327 -0.62 -17.00 -20.04
C LEU A 327 0.19 -16.81 -21.33
N SER A 328 1.44 -16.39 -21.16
CA SER A 328 2.46 -16.39 -22.21
C SER A 328 2.80 -17.81 -22.67
N ASP A 329 3.43 -17.95 -23.83
CA ASP A 329 3.84 -19.27 -24.35
C ASP A 329 4.81 -19.99 -23.40
N THR A 330 5.69 -19.24 -22.72
CA THR A 330 6.59 -19.78 -21.70
C THR A 330 5.83 -20.31 -20.48
N GLU A 331 4.79 -19.60 -20.03
CA GLU A 331 3.94 -20.06 -18.93
C GLU A 331 3.12 -21.30 -19.34
N LYS A 332 2.59 -21.33 -20.57
CA LYS A 332 1.89 -22.50 -21.11
C LYS A 332 2.79 -23.72 -21.25
N ALA A 333 4.05 -23.52 -21.63
CA ALA A 333 5.05 -24.59 -21.66
C ALA A 333 5.31 -25.15 -20.24
N SER A 334 5.45 -24.27 -19.25
CA SER A 334 5.61 -24.65 -17.84
C SER A 334 4.39 -25.46 -17.33
N VAL A 335 3.17 -25.02 -17.66
CA VAL A 335 1.94 -25.78 -17.34
C VAL A 335 1.96 -27.16 -18.01
N GLN A 336 2.44 -27.26 -19.25
CA GLN A 336 2.54 -28.55 -19.94
C GLN A 336 3.58 -29.48 -19.31
N GLU A 337 4.70 -28.95 -18.83
CA GLU A 337 5.70 -29.71 -18.08
C GLU A 337 5.10 -30.26 -16.78
N SER A 338 4.33 -29.46 -16.04
CA SER A 338 3.61 -29.93 -14.85
C SER A 338 2.60 -31.04 -15.19
N ILE A 339 1.85 -30.92 -16.28
CA ILE A 339 0.94 -31.98 -16.74
C ILE A 339 1.71 -33.27 -17.06
N ASN A 340 2.83 -33.16 -17.77
CA ASN A 340 3.64 -34.33 -18.15
C ASN A 340 4.23 -35.01 -16.91
N TYR A 341 4.73 -34.22 -15.96
CA TYR A 341 5.22 -34.71 -14.68
C TYR A 341 4.14 -35.49 -13.92
N LEU A 342 2.93 -34.92 -13.78
CA LEU A 342 1.83 -35.58 -13.06
C LEU A 342 1.36 -36.87 -13.72
N LYS A 343 1.40 -36.96 -15.05
CA LYS A 343 1.08 -38.20 -15.79
C LYS A 343 2.11 -39.31 -15.57
N ALA A 344 3.37 -38.95 -15.35
CA ALA A 344 4.48 -39.88 -15.15
C ALA A 344 4.77 -40.15 -13.65
N ARG A 345 4.07 -39.48 -12.74
CA ARG A 345 4.32 -39.53 -11.30
C ARG A 345 3.74 -40.81 -10.70
N GLU A 346 4.58 -41.52 -9.94
CA GLU A 346 4.11 -42.59 -9.07
C GLU A 346 3.30 -42.02 -7.88
N PRO A 347 2.23 -42.70 -7.43
CA PRO A 347 1.31 -42.19 -6.41
C PRO A 347 1.97 -41.65 -5.13
N ASP A 348 3.14 -42.19 -4.75
CA ASP A 348 3.81 -41.91 -3.47
C ASP A 348 5.06 -41.02 -3.57
N ALA A 349 5.40 -40.50 -4.76
CA ALA A 349 6.60 -39.66 -4.93
C ALA A 349 6.42 -38.27 -4.28
N LYS A 350 7.38 -37.80 -3.47
CA LYS A 350 7.37 -36.45 -2.87
C LYS A 350 7.43 -35.35 -3.93
N LEU A 351 6.68 -34.27 -3.72
CA LEU A 351 6.66 -33.08 -4.60
C LEU A 351 7.95 -32.26 -4.48
N ASN A 352 8.44 -31.71 -5.59
CA ASN A 352 9.53 -30.72 -5.60
C ASN A 352 8.98 -29.34 -5.20
N GLY A 353 8.86 -29.11 -3.88
CA GLY A 353 8.09 -28.01 -3.28
C GLY A 353 8.52 -26.56 -3.54
N VAL A 354 9.60 -26.29 -4.28
CA VAL A 354 10.08 -24.92 -4.55
C VAL A 354 9.49 -24.35 -5.86
N TYR A 355 9.35 -25.19 -6.89
CA TYR A 355 8.86 -24.73 -8.20
C TYR A 355 7.35 -24.42 -8.15
N ASP A 356 6.57 -25.27 -7.47
CA ASP A 356 5.11 -25.15 -7.39
C ASP A 356 4.66 -23.91 -6.58
N LYS A 357 5.33 -23.63 -5.45
CA LYS A 357 5.00 -22.49 -4.56
C LYS A 357 5.18 -21.14 -5.25
N PHE A 358 6.27 -20.98 -6.00
CA PHE A 358 6.60 -19.73 -6.66
C PHE A 358 5.80 -19.50 -7.95
N PHE A 359 5.48 -20.56 -8.68
CA PHE A 359 4.69 -20.47 -9.91
C PHE A 359 3.24 -20.04 -9.63
N ILE A 360 2.58 -20.66 -8.65
CA ILE A 360 1.16 -20.44 -8.37
C ILE A 360 0.88 -19.09 -7.69
N SER A 361 1.71 -18.70 -6.71
CA SER A 361 1.61 -17.39 -6.07
C SER A 361 1.80 -16.24 -7.08
N LYS A 362 2.72 -16.41 -8.03
CA LYS A 362 2.96 -15.43 -9.10
C LYS A 362 1.75 -15.27 -10.03
N ILE A 363 1.05 -16.34 -10.39
CA ILE A 363 -0.14 -16.26 -11.26
C ILE A 363 -1.28 -15.52 -10.57
N ALA A 364 -1.58 -15.87 -9.31
CA ALA A 364 -2.68 -15.23 -8.59
C ALA A 364 -2.38 -13.77 -8.21
N THR A 365 -1.14 -13.46 -7.81
CA THR A 365 -0.73 -12.07 -7.55
C THR A 365 -0.77 -11.23 -8.83
N ARG A 366 -0.35 -11.80 -9.97
CA ARG A 366 -0.49 -11.14 -11.28
C ARG A 366 -1.95 -10.87 -11.63
N TYR A 367 -2.85 -11.81 -11.35
CA TYR A 367 -4.28 -11.64 -11.59
C TYR A 367 -4.85 -10.47 -10.76
N VAL A 368 -4.58 -10.43 -9.44
CA VAL A 368 -5.10 -9.35 -8.58
C VAL A 368 -4.50 -7.99 -8.95
N MET A 369 -3.19 -7.93 -9.22
CA MET A 369 -2.55 -6.71 -9.70
C MET A 369 -3.11 -6.24 -11.05
N ALA A 370 -3.42 -7.18 -11.95
CA ALA A 370 -4.07 -6.86 -13.22
C ALA A 370 -5.51 -6.36 -13.02
N THR A 371 -6.23 -6.85 -12.02
CA THR A 371 -7.57 -6.37 -11.66
C THR A 371 -7.51 -4.95 -11.07
N LEU A 372 -6.62 -4.69 -10.11
CA LEU A 372 -6.43 -3.35 -9.53
C LEU A 372 -5.95 -2.33 -10.56
N ALA A 373 -5.09 -2.74 -11.49
CA ALA A 373 -4.60 -1.86 -12.57
C ALA A 373 -5.69 -1.47 -13.59
N LYS A 374 -6.82 -2.21 -13.63
CA LYS A 374 -7.97 -1.90 -14.49
C LYS A 374 -8.99 -0.99 -13.81
N VAL A 375 -8.83 -0.71 -12.51
CA VAL A 375 -9.71 0.21 -11.78
C VAL A 375 -9.38 1.63 -12.23
N ASP A 376 -10.39 2.33 -12.75
CA ASP A 376 -10.32 3.77 -12.98
C ASP A 376 -10.53 4.48 -11.63
N TRP A 377 -9.42 4.69 -10.91
CA TRP A 377 -9.41 5.30 -9.59
C TRP A 377 -9.98 6.73 -9.60
N GLU A 378 -9.77 7.48 -10.69
CA GLU A 378 -10.33 8.82 -10.82
C GLU A 378 -11.85 8.77 -10.90
N LYS A 379 -12.37 7.91 -11.78
CA LYS A 379 -13.81 7.69 -11.89
C LYS A 379 -14.42 7.19 -10.57
N LEU A 380 -13.79 6.23 -9.91
CA LEU A 380 -14.27 5.66 -8.65
C LEU A 380 -14.37 6.74 -7.56
N LEU A 381 -13.34 7.56 -7.38
CA LEU A 381 -13.37 8.64 -6.39
C LEU A 381 -14.46 9.68 -6.70
N LYS A 382 -14.65 10.02 -7.99
CA LYS A 382 -15.70 10.95 -8.43
C LYS A 382 -17.12 10.42 -8.22
N GLU A 383 -17.38 9.16 -8.61
CA GLU A 383 -18.69 8.52 -8.46
C GLU A 383 -19.12 8.40 -6.99
N HIS A 384 -18.14 8.17 -6.10
CA HIS A 384 -18.36 8.14 -4.65
C HIS A 384 -18.25 9.51 -3.97
N LYS A 385 -18.21 10.60 -4.76
CA LYS A 385 -18.23 12.00 -4.28
C LYS A 385 -17.14 12.30 -3.25
N VAL A 386 -15.95 11.74 -3.43
CA VAL A 386 -14.79 12.11 -2.62
C VAL A 386 -14.44 13.56 -2.93
N SER A 387 -14.52 14.43 -1.92
CA SER A 387 -14.18 15.84 -2.06
C SER A 387 -12.74 16.02 -2.53
N HIS A 388 -12.55 16.93 -3.48
CA HIS A 388 -11.23 17.27 -4.04
C HIS A 388 -10.44 16.09 -4.65
N ALA A 389 -11.14 15.09 -5.20
CA ALA A 389 -10.50 13.90 -5.79
C ALA A 389 -9.51 14.25 -6.91
N GLU A 390 -9.83 15.22 -7.78
CA GLU A 390 -8.96 15.65 -8.87
C GLU A 390 -7.68 16.30 -8.34
N GLU A 391 -7.80 17.15 -7.33
CA GLU A 391 -6.69 17.83 -6.68
C GLU A 391 -5.78 16.86 -5.91
N ILE A 392 -6.35 15.85 -5.26
CA ILE A 392 -5.58 14.77 -4.61
C ILE A 392 -4.76 14.01 -5.65
N LEU A 393 -5.37 13.57 -6.76
CA LEU A 393 -4.68 12.84 -7.82
C LEU A 393 -3.61 13.70 -8.50
N ALA A 394 -3.91 14.96 -8.76
CA ALA A 394 -2.95 15.93 -9.30
C ALA A 394 -1.77 16.13 -8.33
N THR A 395 -2.04 16.28 -7.05
CA THR A 395 -1.01 16.41 -6.01
C THR A 395 -0.10 15.19 -5.98
N ILE A 396 -0.65 13.96 -6.01
CA ILE A 396 0.14 12.72 -6.07
C ILE A 396 1.01 12.67 -7.34
N ALA A 397 0.46 13.05 -8.49
CA ALA A 397 1.21 13.11 -9.75
C ALA A 397 2.36 14.14 -9.69
N GLN A 398 2.16 15.26 -8.99
CA GLN A 398 3.19 16.27 -8.78
C GLN A 398 4.27 15.82 -7.81
N PHE A 399 3.91 15.09 -6.75
CA PHE A 399 4.86 14.48 -5.83
C PHE A 399 5.85 13.58 -6.55
N LYS A 400 5.39 12.85 -7.58
CA LYS A 400 6.28 12.07 -8.45
C LYS A 400 7.31 12.96 -9.15
N ALA A 401 6.90 14.09 -9.71
CA ALA A 401 7.82 15.05 -10.35
C ALA A 401 8.80 15.69 -9.35
N ILE A 402 8.31 16.06 -8.16
CA ILE A 402 9.13 16.61 -7.06
C ILE A 402 10.18 15.59 -6.62
N SER A 403 9.76 14.35 -6.35
CA SER A 403 10.65 13.27 -5.91
C SER A 403 11.75 12.98 -6.93
N ALA A 404 11.38 12.89 -8.21
CA ALA A 404 12.35 12.73 -9.30
C ALA A 404 13.31 13.93 -9.43
N GLY A 405 12.80 15.16 -9.27
CA GLY A 405 13.61 16.38 -9.31
C GLY A 405 14.59 16.47 -8.13
N MET A 406 14.15 16.16 -6.92
CA MET A 406 15.00 16.13 -5.72
C MET A 406 16.08 15.06 -5.81
N GLN A 407 15.78 13.87 -6.35
CA GLN A 407 16.78 12.83 -6.58
C GLN A 407 17.87 13.29 -7.55
N LYS A 408 17.51 13.98 -8.65
CA LYS A 408 18.48 14.58 -9.56
C LYS A 408 19.35 15.65 -8.90
N MET A 409 18.86 16.34 -7.88
CA MET A 409 19.65 17.33 -7.12
C MET A 409 20.57 16.71 -6.08
N THR A 410 20.37 15.43 -5.72
CA THR A 410 21.28 14.68 -4.85
C THR A 410 22.44 14.01 -5.59
N SER A 411 22.37 13.87 -6.92
CA SER A 411 23.46 13.33 -7.74
C SER A 411 24.51 14.40 -8.08
N THR A 412 25.76 14.14 -7.70
CA THR A 412 26.92 15.05 -7.83
C THR A 412 27.20 15.51 -9.27
N GLU A 413 26.90 14.69 -10.28
CA GLU A 413 27.10 15.05 -11.70
C GLU A 413 26.13 16.14 -12.19
N THR A 414 24.91 16.20 -11.65
CA THR A 414 23.85 17.10 -12.14
C THR A 414 23.99 18.52 -11.59
N ILE A 415 24.60 18.68 -10.41
CA ILE A 415 24.89 20.00 -9.81
C ILE A 415 25.89 20.77 -10.66
N ALA A 416 26.89 20.09 -11.24
CA ALA A 416 27.90 20.72 -12.09
C ALA A 416 27.32 21.20 -13.44
N ASP A 417 26.44 20.41 -14.05
CA ASP A 417 25.81 20.74 -15.34
C ASP A 417 24.68 21.77 -15.20
N GLN A 418 23.86 21.69 -14.15
CA GLN A 418 22.86 22.72 -13.85
C GLN A 418 23.51 24.04 -13.40
N GLY A 419 24.64 23.99 -12.70
CA GLY A 419 25.44 25.17 -12.35
C GLY A 419 25.98 25.92 -13.58
N LYS A 420 26.35 25.20 -14.64
CA LYS A 420 26.72 25.79 -15.94
C LYS A 420 25.52 26.42 -16.64
N SER A 421 24.39 25.70 -16.71
CA SER A 421 23.13 26.21 -17.27
C SER A 421 22.59 27.46 -16.55
N LEU A 422 22.75 27.55 -15.23
CA LEU A 422 22.34 28.69 -14.40
C LEU A 422 23.26 29.90 -14.60
N LYS A 423 24.55 29.68 -14.85
CA LYS A 423 25.51 30.71 -15.22
C LYS A 423 25.19 31.34 -16.58
N GLU A 424 24.69 30.54 -17.52
CA GLU A 424 24.31 30.98 -18.87
C GLU A 424 22.96 31.71 -18.92
N LYS A 425 22.02 31.44 -17.98
CA LYS A 425 20.66 32.04 -17.96
C LYS A 425 20.46 33.28 -17.08
N GLY A 426 21.54 33.90 -16.56
CA GLY A 426 21.53 35.30 -16.14
C GLY A 426 21.42 35.60 -14.63
N GLY A 427 22.11 36.68 -14.23
CA GLY A 427 22.50 37.06 -12.86
C GLY A 427 21.42 37.40 -11.83
N LYS A 428 20.13 37.20 -12.12
CA LYS A 428 19.06 37.35 -11.10
C LYS A 428 18.84 36.08 -10.25
N ILE A 429 19.35 34.93 -10.69
CA ILE A 429 19.25 33.66 -9.95
C ILE A 429 20.40 33.52 -8.95
N LEU A 430 21.58 34.09 -9.24
CA LEU A 430 22.78 34.01 -8.41
C LEU A 430 22.58 34.61 -7.00
N ASP A 431 21.84 35.73 -6.88
CA ASP A 431 21.53 36.34 -5.57
C ASP A 431 20.62 35.49 -4.69
N LYS A 432 19.84 34.56 -5.27
CA LYS A 432 19.01 33.60 -4.51
C LYS A 432 19.71 32.26 -4.25
N VAL A 433 20.79 31.97 -4.96
CA VAL A 433 21.55 30.70 -4.91
C VAL A 433 22.81 30.82 -4.04
N THR A 434 23.35 32.02 -3.81
CA THR A 434 24.52 32.23 -2.91
C THR A 434 24.28 31.76 -1.47
N ASP A 435 23.03 31.72 -1.02
CA ASP A 435 22.62 31.14 0.27
C ASP A 435 22.59 29.59 0.30
N PHE A 436 22.79 28.92 -0.84
CA PHE A 436 22.81 27.46 -0.96
C PHE A 436 24.19 26.85 -0.67
N ILE A 437 25.24 27.69 -0.67
CA ILE A 437 26.66 27.28 -0.51
C ILE A 437 27.17 27.56 0.92
N LYS A 438 26.37 28.18 1.78
CA LYS A 438 26.60 28.26 3.23
C LYS A 438 25.66 27.31 3.96
#